data_AF-A0A7S3B478-F1
#
_entry.id   AF-A0A7S3B478-F1
#
_cell.length_a   1.000
_cell.length_b   1.000
_cell.length_c   1.000
_cell.angle_alpha   90.00
_cell.angle_beta   90.00
_cell.angle_gamma   90.00
#
_symmetry.space_group_name_H-M   'P 1'
#
loop_
_entity.id
_entity.type
_entity.pdbx_description
1 polymer ?
#
loop_
_entity_poly.entity_id
_entity_poly.type
_entity_poly.pdbx_seq_one_letter_code
_entity_poly.pdbx_strand_id
1 'polypeptide(L)'
;SFSSASEHVIGTASSATEHSIYIWDLHGHLAAMLNGPKDGAQHFACHPTRPILACCARSGVVYVWTKRFSENWSAFAPDFKELEENEEYEEREDEFDVQPQQDEKQEEEMEEEIDILATEVSELDHHPDEYDEDAELLFLPTHLEPLPASTEEDGGVADEAMEVDDKQSKDKQARKRMRLSGRG
;
A
#
# COMPACT_ATOMS: atom_id res chain seq x y z
N SER A 1 14.90 -9.06 10.89
CA SER A 1 13.57 -9.68 10.92
C SER A 1 13.61 -10.94 10.09
N PHE A 2 12.75 -11.91 10.37
CA PHE A 2 12.50 -13.03 9.47
C PHE A 2 11.35 -12.70 8.52
N SER A 3 11.32 -13.33 7.35
CA SER A 3 10.11 -13.41 6.53
C SER A 3 9.07 -14.29 7.22
N SER A 4 7.81 -14.20 6.80
CA SER A 4 6.73 -14.97 7.42
C SER A 4 6.89 -16.48 7.32
N ALA A 5 7.39 -16.98 6.19
CA ALA A 5 7.73 -18.38 6.02
C ALA A 5 9.06 -18.78 6.72
N SER A 6 9.72 -17.87 7.43
CA SER A 6 11.06 -18.04 8.02
C SER A 6 12.18 -18.43 7.04
N GLU A 7 11.94 -18.43 5.74
CA GLU A 7 12.92 -18.78 4.70
C GLU A 7 13.98 -17.70 4.45
N HIS A 8 13.70 -16.45 4.84
CA HIS A 8 14.60 -15.33 4.57
C HIS A 8 14.92 -14.55 5.85
N VAL A 9 16.18 -14.11 5.94
CA VAL A 9 16.66 -13.17 6.95
C VAL A 9 16.79 -11.80 6.29
N ILE A 10 16.18 -10.79 6.89
CA ILE A 10 16.19 -9.43 6.41
C ILE A 10 16.93 -8.56 7.43
N GLY A 11 17.88 -7.78 6.96
CA GLY A 11 18.67 -6.86 7.78
C GLY A 11 18.98 -5.57 7.04
N THR A 12 19.17 -4.50 7.81
CA THR A 12 19.64 -3.22 7.30
C THR A 12 20.94 -2.85 8.00
N ALA A 13 21.84 -2.18 7.28
CA ALA A 13 23.01 -1.60 7.92
C ALA A 13 22.59 -0.35 8.72
N SER A 14 23.13 -0.21 9.94
CA SER A 14 23.00 1.03 10.70
C SER A 14 24.00 2.04 10.16
N SER A 15 23.65 2.68 9.05
CA SER A 15 24.44 3.71 8.38
C SER A 15 23.74 5.06 8.48
N ALA A 16 24.50 6.14 8.65
CA ALA A 16 23.94 7.48 8.66
C ALA A 16 23.51 7.94 7.26
N THR A 17 24.13 7.38 6.21
CA THR A 17 24.02 7.87 4.83
C THR A 17 23.45 6.84 3.86
N GLU A 18 23.51 5.55 4.22
CA GLU A 18 23.09 4.48 3.32
C GLU A 18 21.74 3.92 3.73
N HIS A 19 20.87 3.80 2.74
CA HIS A 19 19.57 3.15 2.87
C HIS A 19 19.62 1.85 2.11
N SER A 20 20.20 0.82 2.72
CA SER A 20 20.41 -0.48 2.10
C SER A 20 19.86 -1.57 2.98
N ILE A 21 18.91 -2.31 2.43
CA ILE A 21 18.28 -3.48 3.05
C ILE A 21 18.74 -4.70 2.29
N TYR A 22 19.17 -5.71 3.04
CA TYR A 22 19.73 -6.93 2.53
C TYR A 22 18.81 -8.08 2.92
N ILE A 23 18.62 -8.99 1.98
CA ILE A 23 17.78 -10.17 2.12
C ILE A 23 18.67 -11.38 1.83
N TRP A 24 18.76 -12.25 2.82
CA TRP A 24 19.53 -13.49 2.75
C TRP A 24 18.62 -14.70 2.85
N ASP A 25 18.98 -15.77 2.17
CA ASP A 25 18.47 -17.11 2.39
C ASP A 25 19.07 -17.69 3.70
N LEU A 26 18.40 -18.68 4.29
CA LEU A 26 18.87 -19.44 5.46
C LEU A 26 20.23 -20.10 5.23
N HIS A 27 20.58 -20.42 3.98
CA HIS A 27 21.89 -20.94 3.60
C HIS A 27 23.02 -19.89 3.59
N GLY A 28 22.69 -18.62 3.87
CA GLY A 28 23.65 -17.51 3.93
C GLY A 28 23.92 -16.83 2.58
N HIS A 29 23.19 -17.19 1.52
CA HIS A 29 23.30 -16.54 0.22
C HIS A 29 22.56 -15.20 0.21
N LEU A 30 23.17 -14.15 -0.33
CA LEU A 30 22.50 -12.86 -0.54
C LEU A 30 21.55 -12.99 -1.72
N ALA A 31 20.25 -13.02 -1.43
CA ALA A 31 19.19 -13.15 -2.44
C ALA A 31 18.90 -11.80 -3.11
N ALA A 32 18.85 -10.72 -2.33
CA ALA A 32 18.55 -9.39 -2.86
C ALA A 32 19.14 -8.26 -2.00
N MET A 33 19.35 -7.13 -2.65
CA MET A 33 19.74 -5.87 -2.02
C MET A 33 18.80 -4.76 -2.51
N LEU A 34 18.07 -4.16 -1.58
CA LEU A 34 17.15 -3.05 -1.83
C LEU A 34 17.86 -1.75 -1.44
N ASN A 35 18.13 -0.92 -2.43
CA ASN A 35 18.79 0.37 -2.22
C ASN A 35 17.78 1.52 -2.36
N GLY A 36 17.70 2.33 -1.32
CA GLY A 36 16.92 3.56 -1.27
C GLY A 36 17.79 4.81 -1.42
N PRO A 37 17.20 5.99 -1.19
CA PRO A 37 17.91 7.27 -1.19
C PRO A 37 19.03 7.33 -0.15
N LYS A 38 19.92 8.32 -0.23
CA LYS A 38 21.02 8.51 0.75
C LYS A 38 20.52 9.08 2.08
N ASP A 39 19.64 8.36 2.74
CA ASP A 39 18.96 8.74 3.96
C ASP A 39 18.87 7.50 4.85
N GLY A 40 19.78 7.42 5.83
CA GLY A 40 20.05 6.20 6.60
C GLY A 40 18.79 5.49 7.11
N ALA A 41 18.68 4.20 6.85
CA ALA A 41 17.59 3.37 7.35
C ALA A 41 17.65 3.27 8.89
N GLN A 42 16.51 3.44 9.56
CA GLN A 42 16.42 3.37 11.03
C GLN A 42 15.67 2.12 11.48
N HIS A 43 14.48 1.89 10.93
CA HIS A 43 13.61 0.78 11.29
C HIS A 43 12.95 0.22 10.04
N PHE A 44 12.65 -1.08 10.03
CA PHE A 44 11.89 -1.70 8.95
C PHE A 44 10.91 -2.73 9.49
N ALA A 45 9.84 -2.98 8.74
CA ALA A 45 8.84 -3.98 9.00
C ALA A 45 8.48 -4.68 7.69
N CYS A 46 8.16 -5.97 7.77
CA CYS A 46 7.73 -6.77 6.63
C CYS A 46 6.30 -7.19 6.85
N HIS A 47 5.50 -7.23 5.78
CA HIS A 47 4.14 -7.74 5.87
C HIS A 47 4.17 -9.27 6.10
N PRO A 48 3.32 -9.81 6.99
CA PRO A 48 3.38 -11.23 7.39
C PRO A 48 2.86 -12.22 6.34
N THR A 49 2.20 -11.79 5.28
CA THR A 49 1.75 -12.72 4.21
C THR A 49 2.02 -12.23 2.80
N ARG A 50 2.56 -11.01 2.64
CA ARG A 50 2.74 -10.37 1.34
C ARG A 50 4.18 -9.94 1.18
N PRO A 51 4.74 -9.97 -0.03
CA PRO A 51 6.09 -9.49 -0.31
C PRO A 51 6.12 -7.95 -0.31
N ILE A 52 5.89 -7.36 0.87
CA ILE A 52 5.87 -5.92 1.12
C ILE A 52 6.82 -5.65 2.29
N LEU A 53 7.72 -4.70 2.09
CA LEU A 53 8.65 -4.23 3.11
C LEU A 53 8.48 -2.71 3.25
N ALA A 54 8.35 -2.23 4.48
CA ALA A 54 8.35 -0.81 4.80
C ALA A 54 9.59 -0.46 5.63
N CYS A 55 10.29 0.63 5.31
CA CYS A 55 11.43 1.12 6.08
C CYS A 55 11.30 2.61 6.35
N CYS A 56 11.48 2.99 7.60
CA CYS A 56 11.56 4.37 8.03
C CYS A 56 13.01 4.86 7.93
N ALA A 57 13.22 5.92 7.16
CA ALA A 57 14.49 6.62 7.08
C ALA A 57 14.65 7.65 8.21
N ARG A 58 15.87 8.16 8.37
CA ARG A 58 16.20 9.17 9.39
C ARG A 58 15.40 10.46 9.24
N SER A 59 15.05 10.86 8.02
CA SER A 59 14.18 12.02 7.78
C SER A 59 12.73 11.84 8.27
N GLY A 60 12.31 10.62 8.62
CA GLY A 60 10.93 10.26 8.93
C GLY A 60 10.11 9.82 7.72
N VAL A 61 10.69 9.82 6.51
CA VAL A 61 10.04 9.28 5.31
C VAL A 61 10.01 7.75 5.39
N VAL A 62 8.86 7.16 5.07
CA VAL A 62 8.69 5.71 4.97
C VAL A 62 8.77 5.29 3.50
N TYR A 63 9.73 4.44 3.20
CA TYR A 63 9.90 3.82 1.89
C TYR A 63 9.27 2.44 1.90
N VAL A 64 8.55 2.10 0.83
CA VAL A 64 7.88 0.81 0.68
C VAL A 64 8.41 0.11 -0.56
N TRP A 65 8.89 -1.12 -0.39
CA TRP A 65 9.25 -2.02 -1.49
C TRP A 65 8.19 -3.09 -1.61
N THR A 66 7.80 -3.36 -2.84
CA THR A 66 6.89 -4.44 -3.18
C THR A 66 7.29 -5.03 -4.52
N LYS A 67 6.85 -6.26 -4.78
CA LYS A 67 7.00 -6.87 -6.11
C LYS A 67 6.18 -6.05 -7.10
N ARG A 68 6.77 -5.63 -8.22
CA ARG A 68 5.97 -5.17 -9.37
C ARG A 68 5.30 -6.38 -9.99
N PHE A 69 3.98 -6.42 -9.95
CA PHE A 69 3.21 -7.31 -10.81
C PHE A 69 3.32 -6.75 -12.23
N SER A 70 3.87 -7.56 -13.15
CA SER A 70 3.81 -7.25 -14.57
C SER A 70 2.36 -7.39 -15.01
N GLU A 71 1.88 -6.41 -15.78
CA GLU A 71 0.53 -6.45 -16.35
C GLU A 71 0.51 -7.57 -17.40
N ASN A 72 -0.20 -8.65 -17.09
CA ASN A 72 -0.43 -9.74 -18.03
C ASN A 72 -1.63 -9.37 -18.90
N TRP A 73 -1.41 -9.19 -20.19
CA TRP A 73 -2.48 -8.78 -21.11
C TRP A 73 -3.52 -9.89 -21.33
N SER A 74 -3.19 -11.15 -21.03
CA SER A 74 -4.15 -12.26 -21.06
C SER A 74 -5.25 -12.14 -20.01
N ALA A 75 -5.09 -11.30 -18.98
CA ALA A 75 -6.15 -11.02 -18.02
C ALA A 75 -7.33 -10.24 -18.63
N PHE A 76 -7.13 -9.55 -19.75
CA PHE A 76 -8.18 -8.77 -20.43
C PHE A 76 -8.95 -9.56 -21.48
N ALA A 77 -8.36 -10.63 -22.00
CA ALA A 77 -8.94 -11.47 -23.04
C ALA A 77 -8.47 -12.92 -22.81
N PRO A 78 -9.37 -13.83 -22.39
CA PRO A 78 -8.99 -15.19 -22.00
C PRO A 78 -8.45 -16.03 -23.17
N ASP A 79 -8.79 -15.66 -24.40
CA ASP A 79 -8.28 -16.21 -25.65
C ASP A 79 -6.94 -15.60 -26.09
N PHE A 80 -6.49 -14.52 -25.43
CA PHE A 80 -5.25 -13.86 -25.75
C PHE A 80 -4.07 -14.47 -24.98
N LYS A 81 -3.11 -15.03 -25.71
CA LYS A 81 -1.83 -15.51 -25.16
C LYS A 81 -0.74 -14.47 -25.44
N GLU A 82 -0.14 -13.93 -24.39
CA GLU A 82 1.04 -13.06 -24.52
C GLU A 82 2.25 -13.91 -24.96
N LEU A 83 2.91 -13.49 -26.03
CA LEU A 83 4.10 -14.14 -26.58
C LEU A 83 5.35 -13.33 -26.24
N GLU A 84 6.31 -13.94 -25.56
CA GLU A 84 7.61 -13.32 -25.28
C GLU A 84 8.51 -13.28 -26.53
N GLU A 85 8.35 -14.26 -27.42
CA GLU A 85 9.04 -14.39 -28.70
C GLU A 85 8.05 -14.76 -29.82
N ASN A 86 8.40 -14.47 -31.07
CA ASN A 86 7.54 -14.79 -32.21
C ASN A 86 7.40 -16.31 -32.38
N GLU A 87 6.18 -16.83 -32.24
CA GLU A 87 5.83 -18.19 -32.64
C GLU A 87 5.44 -18.19 -34.14
N GLU A 88 5.93 -19.15 -34.91
CA GLU A 88 5.50 -19.34 -36.30
C GLU A 88 4.11 -19.98 -36.30
N TYR A 89 3.22 -19.42 -37.12
CA TYR A 89 1.84 -19.89 -37.22
C TYR A 89 1.76 -21.08 -38.18
N GLU A 90 1.37 -22.26 -37.66
CA GLU A 90 1.05 -23.43 -38.47
C GLU A 90 -0.46 -23.49 -38.70
N GLU A 91 -0.90 -22.99 -39.87
CA GLU A 91 -2.31 -23.00 -40.26
C GLU A 91 -2.81 -24.45 -40.34
N ARG A 92 -3.94 -24.75 -39.70
CA ARG A 92 -4.59 -26.04 -39.93
C ARG A 92 -5.30 -25.99 -41.27
N GLU A 93 -5.26 -27.08 -42.04
CA GLU A 93 -5.88 -27.14 -43.38
C GLU A 93 -7.38 -26.81 -43.39
N ASP A 94 -8.08 -26.97 -42.25
CA ASP A 94 -9.51 -26.74 -42.07
C ASP A 94 -9.89 -25.32 -41.62
N GLU A 95 -8.92 -24.43 -41.40
CA GLU A 95 -9.14 -23.07 -40.86
C GLU A 95 -9.99 -22.18 -41.76
N PHE A 96 -9.85 -22.34 -43.07
CA PHE A 96 -10.56 -21.54 -44.08
C PHE A 96 -11.76 -22.28 -44.70
N ASP A 97 -12.09 -23.47 -44.20
CA ASP A 97 -13.23 -24.23 -44.69
C ASP A 97 -14.53 -23.66 -44.15
N VAL A 98 -15.51 -23.48 -45.05
CA VAL A 98 -16.87 -23.14 -44.63
C VAL A 98 -17.49 -24.39 -44.03
N GLN A 99 -17.41 -24.52 -42.70
CA GLN A 99 -18.13 -25.58 -42.02
C GLN A 99 -19.63 -25.35 -42.20
N PRO A 100 -20.41 -26.35 -42.66
CA PRO A 100 -21.87 -26.26 -42.58
C PRO A 100 -22.23 -26.00 -41.11
N GLN A 101 -23.22 -25.15 -40.85
CA GLN A 101 -23.76 -24.94 -39.50
C GLN A 101 -24.19 -26.31 -38.95
N GLN A 102 -23.29 -26.99 -38.24
CA GLN A 102 -23.70 -27.98 -37.28
C GLN A 102 -24.25 -27.13 -36.15
N ASP A 103 -25.57 -27.29 -35.92
CA ASP A 103 -26.22 -26.79 -34.72
C ASP A 103 -25.23 -26.99 -33.58
N GLU A 104 -24.81 -25.89 -32.97
CA GLU A 104 -23.90 -25.83 -31.84
C GLU A 104 -24.26 -27.03 -30.97
N LYS A 105 -23.36 -28.03 -30.91
CA LYS A 105 -23.57 -29.15 -30.01
C LYS A 105 -23.78 -28.47 -28.68
N GLN A 106 -25.01 -28.54 -28.18
CA GLN A 106 -25.37 -28.10 -26.84
C GLN A 106 -24.21 -28.57 -26.01
N GLU A 107 -23.49 -27.61 -25.42
CA GLU A 107 -22.59 -27.90 -24.33
C GLU A 107 -23.43 -28.81 -23.45
N GLU A 108 -23.09 -30.11 -23.43
CA GLU A 108 -23.71 -31.03 -22.50
C GLU A 108 -23.29 -30.41 -21.19
N GLU A 109 -24.21 -29.66 -20.55
CA GLU A 109 -24.01 -29.02 -19.27
C GLU A 109 -23.54 -30.16 -18.37
N MET A 110 -22.23 -30.24 -18.19
CA MET A 110 -21.66 -31.14 -17.22
C MET A 110 -22.15 -30.56 -15.90
N GLU A 111 -23.19 -31.19 -15.34
CA GLU A 111 -23.68 -30.91 -13.99
C GLU A 111 -22.60 -31.35 -13.00
N GLU A 112 -21.51 -30.58 -12.96
CA GLU A 112 -20.49 -30.69 -11.94
C GLU A 112 -21.01 -29.93 -10.71
N GLU A 113 -21.03 -30.61 -9.56
CA GLU A 113 -21.44 -29.99 -8.30
C GLU A 113 -20.35 -29.00 -7.86
N ILE A 114 -20.60 -27.70 -8.02
CA ILE A 114 -19.68 -26.64 -7.62
C ILE A 114 -19.99 -26.24 -6.17
N ASP A 115 -19.05 -26.48 -5.27
CA ASP A 115 -19.12 -25.97 -3.89
C ASP A 115 -18.74 -24.48 -3.86
N ILE A 116 -19.70 -23.63 -3.48
CA ILE A 116 -19.53 -22.18 -3.34
C ILE A 116 -19.42 -21.73 -1.87
N LEU A 117 -19.49 -22.67 -0.92
CA LEU A 117 -19.48 -22.40 0.52
C LEU A 117 -18.09 -22.68 1.11
N ALA A 118 -17.40 -23.69 0.61
CA ALA A 118 -16.02 -23.95 1.01
C ALA A 118 -15.13 -22.74 0.64
N THR A 119 -14.45 -22.21 1.65
CA THR A 119 -13.39 -21.22 1.46
C THR A 119 -12.07 -21.96 1.42
N GLU A 120 -11.41 -21.94 0.27
CA GLU A 120 -10.04 -22.44 0.16
C GLU A 120 -9.07 -21.45 0.82
N VAL A 121 -8.12 -21.97 1.58
CA VAL A 121 -7.08 -21.17 2.21
C VAL A 121 -6.04 -20.79 1.16
N SER A 122 -5.93 -19.51 0.82
CA SER A 122 -4.91 -19.01 -0.09
C SER A 122 -3.58 -18.83 0.63
N GLU A 123 -2.46 -19.04 -0.07
CA GLU A 123 -1.11 -18.73 0.45
C GLU A 123 -0.94 -17.24 0.83
N LEU A 124 -1.82 -16.37 0.33
CA LEU A 124 -1.82 -14.93 0.63
C LEU A 124 -2.67 -14.57 1.86
N ASP A 125 -3.50 -15.49 2.34
CA ASP A 125 -4.39 -15.27 3.47
C ASP A 125 -3.62 -15.32 4.79
N HIS A 126 -4.13 -14.57 5.77
CA HIS A 126 -3.60 -14.63 7.12
C HIS A 126 -3.99 -15.97 7.74
N HIS A 127 -3.00 -16.82 8.00
CA HIS A 127 -3.23 -18.08 8.68
C HIS A 127 -3.14 -17.85 10.20
N PRO A 128 -4.24 -18.03 10.96
CA PRO A 128 -4.18 -18.07 12.42
C PRO A 128 -3.25 -19.22 12.84
N ASP A 129 -2.25 -18.96 13.69
CA ASP A 129 -1.35 -20.01 14.16
C ASP A 129 -2.01 -20.84 15.27
N GLU A 130 -1.38 -21.96 15.67
CA GLU A 130 -1.88 -22.88 16.72
C GLU A 130 -2.08 -22.20 18.10
N TYR A 131 -1.62 -20.94 18.24
CA TYR A 131 -1.73 -20.14 19.46
C TYR A 131 -2.72 -18.98 19.33
N ASP A 132 -3.29 -18.74 18.14
CA ASP A 132 -4.19 -17.62 17.86
C ASP A 132 -5.29 -18.05 16.87
N GLU A 133 -6.10 -19.02 17.29
CA GLU A 133 -7.22 -19.58 16.52
C GLU A 133 -8.31 -18.54 16.17
N ASP A 134 -8.31 -17.38 16.84
CA ASP A 134 -9.33 -16.32 16.73
C ASP A 134 -8.82 -15.04 16.00
N ALA A 135 -7.69 -15.10 15.28
CA ALA A 135 -7.11 -13.95 14.57
C ALA A 135 -7.93 -13.50 13.34
N GLU A 136 -9.18 -13.09 13.55
CA GLU A 136 -9.95 -12.36 12.54
C GLU A 136 -9.28 -11.02 12.27
N LEU A 137 -9.04 -10.71 10.99
CA LEU A 137 -8.51 -9.42 10.58
C LEU A 137 -9.47 -8.30 11.03
N LEU A 138 -8.99 -7.42 11.90
CA LEU A 138 -9.76 -6.25 12.32
C LEU A 138 -9.78 -5.21 11.20
N PHE A 139 -10.98 -4.77 10.84
CA PHE A 139 -11.16 -3.72 9.84
C PHE A 139 -11.27 -2.35 10.52
N LEU A 140 -10.55 -1.36 9.99
CA LEU A 140 -10.75 0.02 10.40
C LEU A 140 -12.11 0.52 9.86
N PRO A 141 -12.98 1.08 10.71
CA PRO A 141 -14.23 1.68 10.25
C PRO A 141 -13.95 2.80 9.25
N THR A 142 -14.59 2.76 8.09
CA THR A 142 -14.43 3.79 7.04
C THR A 142 -15.27 5.05 7.30
N HIS A 143 -16.16 5.00 8.30
CA HIS A 143 -16.98 6.12 8.73
C HIS A 143 -16.87 6.28 10.26
N LEU A 144 -16.38 7.44 10.70
CA LEU A 144 -16.38 7.81 12.10
C LEU A 144 -17.83 8.08 12.52
N GLU A 145 -18.35 7.32 13.48
CA GLU A 145 -19.60 7.70 14.12
C GLU A 145 -19.43 9.10 14.75
N PRO A 146 -20.38 10.03 14.53
CA PRO A 146 -20.29 11.34 15.12
C PRO A 146 -20.29 11.16 16.64
N LEU A 147 -19.22 11.62 17.29
CA LEU A 147 -19.13 11.65 18.74
C LEU A 147 -20.41 12.30 19.28
N PRO A 148 -21.07 11.71 20.29
CA PRO A 148 -22.23 12.35 20.90
C PRO A 148 -21.80 13.75 21.31
N ALA A 149 -22.52 14.76 20.82
CA ALA A 149 -22.26 16.14 21.18
C ALA A 149 -22.16 16.19 22.70
N SER A 150 -20.97 16.50 23.21
CA SER A 150 -20.80 16.78 24.62
C SER A 150 -21.82 17.84 24.95
N THR A 151 -22.84 17.46 25.72
CA THR A 151 -23.76 18.43 26.32
C THR A 151 -22.87 19.37 27.10
N GLU A 152 -22.74 20.59 26.59
CA GLU A 152 -22.08 21.69 27.28
C GLU A 152 -22.85 21.91 28.58
N GLU A 153 -22.38 21.28 29.65
CA GLU A 153 -22.77 21.65 31.00
C GLU A 153 -22.00 22.93 31.33
N ASP A 154 -22.65 24.03 30.96
CA ASP A 154 -22.41 25.38 31.47
C ASP A 154 -22.25 25.32 33.00
N GLY A 155 -21.03 25.55 33.45
CA GLY A 155 -20.63 25.51 34.85
C GLY A 155 -19.44 26.42 35.08
N GLY A 156 -19.60 27.71 34.78
CA GLY A 156 -18.57 28.72 34.99
C GLY A 156 -18.25 28.93 36.48
N VAL A 157 -16.96 29.04 36.83
CA VAL A 157 -16.46 29.90 37.92
C VAL A 157 -15.00 30.33 37.66
N ALA A 158 -14.83 31.66 37.65
CA ALA A 158 -13.71 32.51 38.05
C ALA A 158 -12.38 32.54 37.25
N ASP A 159 -12.19 33.70 36.63
CA ASP A 159 -10.93 34.37 36.30
C ASP A 159 -9.91 34.40 37.46
N GLU A 160 -8.66 34.04 37.18
CA GLU A 160 -7.50 34.74 37.75
C GLU A 160 -6.47 35.00 36.62
N ALA A 161 -6.43 36.26 36.19
CA ALA A 161 -5.47 36.78 35.23
C ALA A 161 -4.11 37.03 35.92
N MET A 162 -3.04 36.45 35.36
CA MET A 162 -1.67 36.75 35.76
C MET A 162 -1.21 38.02 35.02
N GLU A 163 -1.05 39.13 35.75
CA GLU A 163 -0.44 40.38 35.26
C GLU A 163 1.01 40.13 34.83
N VAL A 164 1.36 40.52 33.60
CA VAL A 164 2.75 40.70 33.17
C VAL A 164 2.93 42.15 32.72
N ASP A 165 3.80 42.83 33.46
CA ASP A 165 4.12 44.26 33.41
C ASP A 165 4.80 44.66 32.08
N ASP A 166 4.19 45.59 31.34
CA ASP A 166 4.64 46.07 30.03
C ASP A 166 5.35 47.44 30.18
N LYS A 167 6.68 47.45 30.12
CA LYS A 167 7.49 48.69 30.05
C LYS A 167 7.67 49.15 28.60
N GLN A 168 6.77 50.06 28.22
CA GLN A 168 6.91 51.19 27.30
C GLN A 168 8.19 51.28 26.44
N SER A 169 7.99 51.37 25.13
CA SER A 169 8.64 52.44 24.35
C SER A 169 7.75 52.93 23.22
N LYS A 170 7.34 54.19 23.33
CA LYS A 170 6.63 54.99 22.33
C LYS A 170 7.61 55.40 21.24
N ASP A 171 7.29 55.20 19.96
CA ASP A 171 7.41 56.31 19.00
C ASP A 171 6.61 56.11 17.69
N LYS A 172 5.71 57.08 17.46
CA LYS A 172 5.27 57.67 16.18
C LYS A 172 4.65 56.77 15.09
N GLN A 173 3.33 56.66 15.18
CA GLN A 173 2.46 56.83 13.99
C GLN A 173 2.52 58.29 13.50
N ALA A 174 2.85 58.51 12.23
CA ALA A 174 2.21 59.53 11.40
C ALA A 174 2.67 59.45 9.95
N ARG A 175 1.75 59.03 9.06
CA ARG A 175 1.45 59.60 7.73
C ARG A 175 1.20 58.50 6.69
N LYS A 176 -0.07 58.12 6.54
CA LYS A 176 -0.62 57.76 5.23
C LYS A 176 -1.81 58.69 4.97
N ARG A 177 -1.54 59.85 4.38
CA ARG A 177 -2.57 60.71 3.79
C ARG A 177 -2.54 60.50 2.28
N MET A 178 -3.69 60.06 1.79
CA MET A 178 -4.17 60.08 0.41
C MET A 178 -3.61 61.26 -0.39
N ARG A 179 -3.20 60.98 -1.64
CA ARG A 179 -3.53 61.82 -2.80
C ARG A 179 -3.68 60.93 -4.03
N LEU A 180 -4.94 60.63 -4.39
CA LEU A 180 -5.31 60.58 -5.79
C LEU A 180 -5.23 62.01 -6.33
N SER A 181 -4.56 62.20 -7.45
CA SER A 181 -4.75 63.33 -8.35
C SER A 181 -4.42 62.86 -9.74
N GLY A 182 -5.40 62.93 -10.63
CA GLY A 182 -5.19 62.71 -12.06
C GLY A 182 -4.76 63.98 -12.80
N ARG A 183 -4.64 63.75 -14.12
CA ARG A 183 -4.60 64.68 -15.26
C ARG A 183 -3.33 65.48 -15.53
N GLY A 184 -2.94 65.40 -16.81
CA GLY A 184 -1.88 66.15 -17.50
C GLY A 184 -1.41 65.34 -18.69
#